data_AF-A0A838MGN2-F1
#
_entry.id   AF-A0A838MGN2-F1
#
_cell.length_a   1.000
_cell.length_b   1.000
_cell.length_c   1.000
_cell.angle_alpha   90.00
_cell.angle_beta   90.00
_cell.angle_gamma   90.00
#
_symmetry.space_group_name_H-M   'P 1'
#
loop_
_entity.id
_entity.type
_entity.pdbx_description
1 polymer ?
#
loop_
_entity_poly.entity_id
_entity_poly.type
_entity_poly.pdbx_seq_one_letter_code
_entity_poly.pdbx_strand_id
1 'polypeptide(L)'
;MKNQIVKIRILFWSILLCVVFWLLYMAIVPSGKISYVRRDFGISPPNYNYFISKLTPEDRVALTSEAKLPAGSLASWKITGDPVYFSLRTHRRFDKAKLTLKYKNEGDLPLIEAGILADSVVWRYDLRPIENKTIDQLSLAWDVISEGEAILLQREKKYNSIDEFLNNMPDNKEIALYNYNLAQKYLLPDYEKSNENLILDCALRGAYQFYVYIKDPASSGAGEDLDLDFVFQDLNKNNDADPIDINLYYDNQLIDSRHLDDDGITSPQPSNLPEGAHKVELRGYRELKFKTANLPEGAYKVELRVNNDIITKKISTAQSKLSFINKIWLADGCGENIILYTDSRKISAQTTNPVKLQTVLIQGKELEINETYKQFNITADENISEIRLAQDDVILAGDGVFSFSQNALISPGFKKINVDTDINKESINYVLANYSAPKESDGWKTASAEFDLSKAYREDNDFQIGTSGKYGFIISIPGLRADDEVEDWVEVGEIAVELEGRSLWEKLKQFFNNYK
;
A
#
# COMPACT_ATOMS: atom_id res chain seq x y z
N MET A 1 -13.32 44.43 52.70
CA MET A 1 -13.90 43.20 52.11
C MET A 1 -14.32 43.35 50.65
N LYS A 2 -15.19 44.30 50.25
CA LYS A 2 -15.66 44.43 48.84
C LYS A 2 -14.53 44.52 47.79
N ASN A 3 -13.48 45.30 48.05
CA ASN A 3 -12.33 45.42 47.14
C ASN A 3 -11.48 44.15 47.01
N GLN A 4 -11.42 43.30 48.05
CA GLN A 4 -10.70 42.03 47.99
C GLN A 4 -11.46 41.00 47.15
N ILE A 5 -12.78 40.94 47.27
CA ILE A 5 -13.65 40.05 46.46
C ILE A 5 -13.54 40.39 44.97
N VAL A 6 -13.53 41.67 44.61
CA VAL A 6 -13.38 42.11 43.21
C VAL A 6 -12.01 41.70 42.65
N LYS A 7 -10.93 41.86 43.42
CA LYS A 7 -9.57 41.43 43.00
C LYS A 7 -9.48 39.93 42.76
N ILE A 8 -10.07 39.12 43.63
CA ILE A 8 -10.10 37.66 43.48
C ILE A 8 -10.89 37.24 42.24
N ARG A 9 -12.04 37.87 41.97
CA ARG A 9 -12.83 37.59 40.76
C ARG A 9 -12.06 37.92 39.49
N ILE A 10 -11.40 39.08 39.43
CA ILE A 10 -10.58 39.48 38.28
C ILE A 10 -9.47 38.44 38.06
N LEU A 11 -8.77 38.03 39.13
CA LEU A 11 -7.73 37.00 39.03
C LEU A 11 -8.27 35.68 38.44
N PHE A 12 -9.40 35.17 38.94
CA PHE A 12 -10.00 33.94 38.40
C PHE A 12 -10.46 34.09 36.95
N TRP A 13 -11.05 35.23 36.57
CA TRP A 13 -11.42 35.49 35.17
C TRP A 13 -10.21 35.59 34.26
N SER A 14 -9.11 36.20 34.71
CA SER A 14 -7.85 36.24 33.96
C SER A 14 -7.27 34.85 33.78
N ILE A 15 -7.25 34.01 34.84
CA ILE A 15 -6.79 32.62 34.74
C ILE A 15 -7.66 31.84 33.75
N LEU A 16 -8.99 31.94 33.87
CA LEU A 16 -9.91 31.26 32.94
C LEU A 16 -9.69 31.72 31.50
N LEU A 17 -9.54 33.02 31.27
CA LEU A 17 -9.29 33.60 29.96
C LEU A 17 -7.94 33.12 29.40
N CYS A 18 -6.88 33.05 30.21
CA CYS A 18 -5.60 32.47 29.80
C CYS A 18 -5.73 30.99 29.42
N VAL A 19 -6.48 30.19 30.18
CA VAL A 19 -6.75 28.78 29.86
C VAL A 19 -7.53 28.66 28.56
N VAL A 20 -8.56 29.47 28.35
CA VAL A 20 -9.35 29.48 27.09
C VAL A 20 -8.48 29.87 25.89
N PHE A 21 -7.65 30.92 26.01
CA PHE A 21 -6.73 31.30 24.94
C PHE A 21 -5.68 30.22 24.65
N TRP A 22 -5.18 29.54 25.68
CA TRP A 22 -4.26 28.43 25.51
C TRP A 22 -4.92 27.23 24.81
N LEU A 23 -6.15 26.87 25.19
CA LEU A 23 -6.92 25.82 24.51
C LEU A 23 -7.24 26.19 23.06
N LEU A 24 -7.62 27.44 22.79
CA LEU A 24 -7.82 27.94 21.43
C LEU A 24 -6.52 27.88 20.61
N TYR A 25 -5.38 28.24 21.21
CA TYR A 25 -4.08 28.14 20.56
C TYR A 25 -3.76 26.69 20.18
N MET A 26 -4.00 25.74 21.09
CA MET A 26 -3.80 24.30 20.85
C MET A 26 -4.78 23.73 19.81
N ALA A 27 -6.03 24.20 19.79
CA ALA A 27 -7.04 23.74 18.84
C ALA A 27 -6.78 24.27 17.41
N ILE A 28 -6.36 25.54 17.30
CA ILE A 28 -6.17 26.22 16.00
C ILE A 28 -4.80 25.89 15.39
N VAL A 29 -3.77 25.76 16.25
CA VAL A 29 -2.36 25.63 15.86
C VAL A 29 -1.98 26.75 14.87
N PRO A 30 -1.93 28.02 15.31
CA PRO A 30 -1.84 29.16 14.41
C PRO A 30 -0.55 29.21 13.59
N SER A 31 0.54 28.61 14.09
CA SER A 31 1.80 28.43 13.37
C SER A 31 1.68 27.48 12.17
N GLY A 32 0.66 26.63 12.14
CA GLY A 32 0.56 25.52 11.18
C GLY A 32 1.47 24.34 11.50
N LYS A 33 2.22 24.37 12.61
CA LYS A 33 3.16 23.30 13.00
C LYS A 33 2.86 22.77 14.40
N ILE A 34 2.85 21.45 14.55
CA ILE A 34 2.69 20.76 15.85
C ILE A 34 3.44 19.44 15.82
N SER A 35 4.01 19.02 16.95
CA SER A 35 4.71 17.73 17.08
C SER A 35 4.08 16.92 18.20
N TYR A 36 3.90 15.63 17.94
CA TYR A 36 3.43 14.65 18.91
C TYR A 36 4.51 13.59 19.07
N VAL A 37 4.89 13.31 20.31
CA VAL A 37 5.92 12.31 20.62
C VAL A 37 5.34 11.31 21.60
N ARG A 38 5.51 10.02 21.31
CA ARG A 38 5.16 8.93 22.20
C ARG A 38 6.40 8.14 22.55
N ARG A 39 6.76 8.15 23.84
CA ARG A 39 7.89 7.41 24.46
C ARG A 39 7.43 6.45 25.55
N ASP A 40 6.23 6.67 26.06
CA ASP A 40 5.64 5.93 27.15
C ASP A 40 4.64 4.92 26.60
N PHE A 41 5.05 3.65 26.68
CA PHE A 41 4.22 2.53 26.26
C PHE A 41 3.53 1.85 27.44
N GLY A 42 3.84 2.26 28.68
CA GLY A 42 3.21 1.83 29.92
C GLY A 42 1.82 2.44 30.18
N ILE A 43 1.16 1.95 31.24
CA ILE A 43 -0.23 2.32 31.63
C ILE A 43 -0.26 3.52 32.59
N SER A 44 0.88 3.89 33.19
CA SER A 44 0.91 4.86 34.29
C SER A 44 0.87 6.31 33.80
N PRO A 45 -0.12 7.13 34.21
CA PRO A 45 -0.08 8.58 34.07
C PRO A 45 1.20 9.15 34.72
N PRO A 46 1.81 10.23 34.19
CA PRO A 46 1.14 11.34 33.48
C PRO A 46 1.51 11.53 31.99
N ASN A 47 2.27 10.62 31.36
CA ASN A 47 2.85 10.90 30.03
C ASN A 47 2.00 10.47 28.83
N TYR A 48 0.77 9.97 29.05
CA TYR A 48 -0.05 9.35 28.02
C TYR A 48 -0.31 10.30 26.84
N ASN A 49 0.35 10.06 25.71
CA ASN A 49 0.04 10.79 24.48
C ASN A 49 -1.24 10.27 23.84
N TYR A 50 -2.35 10.97 24.09
CA TYR A 50 -3.67 10.65 23.53
C TYR A 50 -3.74 10.77 21.99
N PHE A 51 -2.82 11.49 21.36
CA PHE A 51 -2.86 11.76 19.92
C PHE A 51 -2.33 10.60 19.08
N ILE A 52 -1.31 9.88 19.56
CA ILE A 52 -0.77 8.70 18.90
C ILE A 52 -1.33 7.46 19.60
N SER A 53 -2.18 6.69 18.91
CA SER A 53 -2.79 5.50 19.51
C SER A 53 -1.79 4.39 19.79
N LYS A 54 -2.24 3.35 20.51
CA LYS A 54 -1.45 2.13 20.68
C LYS A 54 -1.19 1.47 19.32
N LEU A 55 -0.08 0.73 19.20
CA LEU A 55 0.09 -0.21 18.09
C LEU A 55 -0.93 -1.35 18.21
N THR A 56 -1.42 -1.80 17.07
CA THR A 56 -2.40 -2.87 16.91
C THR A 56 -2.02 -3.69 15.67
N PRO A 57 -2.48 -4.93 15.48
CA PRO A 57 -3.23 -5.76 16.42
C PRO A 57 -2.46 -6.08 17.72
N GLU A 58 -3.18 -6.39 18.81
CA GLU A 58 -2.55 -6.65 20.12
C GLU A 58 -1.73 -7.96 20.16
N ASP A 59 -2.10 -8.94 19.33
CA ASP A 59 -1.40 -10.21 19.15
C ASP A 59 -0.05 -10.06 18.43
N ARG A 60 0.23 -8.90 17.81
CA ARG A 60 1.50 -8.61 17.12
C ARG A 60 2.41 -7.67 17.90
N VAL A 61 2.00 -7.26 19.11
CA VAL A 61 2.70 -6.27 19.91
C VAL A 61 2.77 -6.71 21.37
N ALA A 62 3.99 -6.90 21.86
CA ALA A 62 4.25 -7.17 23.28
C ALA A 62 4.88 -5.93 23.95
N LEU A 63 4.56 -5.72 25.23
CA LEU A 63 5.25 -4.73 26.05
C LEU A 63 6.51 -5.34 26.67
N THR A 64 7.64 -4.65 26.55
CA THR A 64 8.84 -5.02 27.32
C THR A 64 8.56 -4.73 28.79
N SER A 65 8.46 -5.77 29.63
CA SER A 65 8.07 -5.63 31.03
C SER A 65 9.04 -4.72 31.81
N GLU A 66 8.52 -3.69 32.47
CA GLU A 66 9.29 -2.77 33.34
C GLU A 66 10.07 -3.52 34.43
N ALA A 67 9.58 -4.68 34.89
CA ALA A 67 10.18 -5.46 35.97
C ALA A 67 11.60 -5.98 35.70
N LYS A 68 12.08 -5.93 34.45
CA LYS A 68 13.44 -6.35 34.05
C LYS A 68 14.31 -5.21 33.51
N LEU A 69 13.77 -3.99 33.44
CA LEU A 69 14.50 -2.86 32.87
C LEU A 69 15.34 -2.16 33.95
N PRO A 70 16.63 -1.86 33.70
CA PRO A 70 17.45 -1.10 34.64
C PRO A 70 16.85 0.30 34.85
N ALA A 71 17.06 0.85 36.05
CA ALA A 71 16.54 2.17 36.41
C ALA A 71 16.98 3.23 35.38
N GLY A 72 16.02 3.84 34.68
CA GLY A 72 16.26 4.83 33.62
C GLY A 72 16.00 4.35 32.20
N SER A 73 15.75 3.05 31.97
CA SER A 73 15.30 2.53 30.68
C SER A 73 13.83 2.86 30.43
N LEU A 74 13.53 3.37 29.24
CA LEU A 74 12.16 3.59 28.78
C LEU A 74 11.49 2.25 28.47
N ALA A 75 10.21 2.11 28.82
CA ALA A 75 9.39 1.03 28.28
C ALA A 75 9.41 1.10 26.75
N SER A 76 9.32 -0.05 26.09
CA SER A 76 9.33 -0.18 24.63
C SER A 76 8.25 -1.18 24.18
N TRP A 77 7.83 -1.06 22.92
CA TRP A 77 7.01 -2.08 22.27
C TRP A 77 7.89 -3.03 21.48
N LYS A 78 7.67 -4.32 21.65
CA LYS A 78 8.18 -5.35 20.75
C LYS A 78 7.12 -5.63 19.71
N ILE A 79 7.40 -5.33 18.44
CA ILE A 79 6.62 -5.78 17.32
C ILE A 79 7.11 -7.19 16.99
N THR A 80 6.23 -8.17 17.07
CA THR A 80 6.51 -9.60 16.82
C THR A 80 5.79 -10.13 15.59
N GLY A 81 4.98 -9.30 14.92
CA GLY A 81 4.29 -9.69 13.69
C GLY A 81 4.00 -8.50 12.79
N ASP A 82 4.01 -8.76 11.49
CA ASP A 82 3.73 -7.78 10.44
C ASP A 82 2.28 -7.88 9.92
N PRO A 83 1.65 -6.76 9.51
CA PRO A 83 1.98 -5.37 9.88
C PRO A 83 1.36 -4.95 11.21
N VAL A 84 1.83 -3.81 11.72
CA VAL A 84 1.20 -3.11 12.85
C VAL A 84 0.73 -1.71 12.46
N TYR A 85 -0.35 -1.27 13.10
CA TYR A 85 -1.04 -0.03 12.82
C TYR A 85 -1.13 0.84 14.05
N PHE A 86 -1.05 2.14 13.85
CA PHE A 86 -1.46 3.13 14.83
C PHE A 86 -2.21 4.26 14.13
N SER A 87 -2.74 5.17 14.91
CA SER A 87 -3.48 6.30 14.41
C SER A 87 -3.04 7.58 15.06
N LEU A 88 -3.10 8.66 14.28
CA LEU A 88 -2.81 10.01 14.71
C LEU A 88 -4.08 10.83 14.69
N ARG A 89 -4.54 11.24 15.88
CA ARG A 89 -5.65 12.17 16.03
C ARG A 89 -5.15 13.60 15.84
N THR A 90 -5.83 14.35 14.98
CA THR A 90 -5.50 15.76 14.74
C THR A 90 -6.76 16.61 14.84
N HIS A 91 -6.62 17.81 15.40
CA HIS A 91 -7.73 18.76 15.53
C HIS A 91 -8.11 19.41 14.19
N ARG A 92 -7.17 19.44 13.24
CA ARG A 92 -7.33 20.01 11.91
C ARG A 92 -6.57 19.19 10.87
N ARG A 93 -6.87 19.45 9.59
CA ARG A 93 -6.07 18.95 8.46
C ARG A 93 -4.73 19.70 8.39
N PHE A 94 -3.70 18.94 8.06
CA PHE A 94 -2.34 19.38 7.78
C PHE A 94 -1.97 18.92 6.37
N ASP A 95 -0.90 19.49 5.82
CA ASP A 95 -0.48 19.23 4.44
C ASP A 95 0.65 18.17 4.40
N LYS A 96 1.46 18.08 5.46
CA LYS A 96 2.59 17.14 5.57
C LYS A 96 2.70 16.52 6.96
N ALA A 97 3.23 15.31 7.01
CA ALA A 97 3.67 14.64 8.22
C ALA A 97 5.10 14.12 8.05
N LYS A 98 5.94 14.33 9.06
CA LYS A 98 7.23 13.66 9.20
C LYS A 98 7.14 12.70 10.38
N LEU A 99 7.08 11.41 10.08
CA LEU A 99 7.17 10.35 11.07
C LEU A 99 8.63 10.07 11.37
N THR A 100 9.01 9.95 12.63
CA THR A 100 10.33 9.52 13.07
C THR A 100 10.16 8.35 14.02
N LEU A 101 10.87 7.26 13.72
CA LEU A 101 10.90 6.06 14.54
C LEU A 101 12.28 5.93 15.17
N LYS A 102 12.31 5.70 16.49
CA LYS A 102 13.49 5.22 17.20
C LYS A 102 13.28 3.76 17.57
N TYR A 103 14.09 2.86 17.02
CA TYR A 103 13.86 1.43 17.11
C TYR A 103 15.18 0.63 17.19
N LYS A 104 15.07 -0.65 17.53
CA LYS A 104 16.10 -1.67 17.36
C LYS A 104 15.57 -2.80 16.52
N ASN A 105 16.39 -3.26 15.59
CA ASN A 105 16.07 -4.37 14.70
C ASN A 105 16.88 -5.60 15.13
N GLU A 106 16.44 -6.22 16.22
CA GLU A 106 17.13 -7.37 16.86
C GLU A 106 17.02 -8.65 16.01
N GLY A 107 15.93 -8.79 15.25
CA GLY A 107 15.69 -9.92 14.33
C GLY A 107 16.52 -9.93 13.05
N ASP A 108 17.45 -8.98 12.91
CA ASP A 108 18.19 -8.74 11.68
C ASP A 108 17.33 -8.59 10.40
N LEU A 109 16.08 -8.11 10.53
CA LEU A 109 15.12 -8.08 9.44
C LEU A 109 15.57 -7.14 8.30
N PRO A 110 15.37 -7.53 7.02
CA PRO A 110 15.98 -6.84 5.88
C PRO A 110 15.32 -5.50 5.55
N LEU A 111 14.05 -5.31 5.92
CA LEU A 111 13.23 -4.18 5.48
C LEU A 111 12.30 -3.73 6.61
N ILE A 112 12.29 -2.42 6.86
CA ILE A 112 11.30 -1.74 7.69
C ILE A 112 10.79 -0.55 6.90
N GLU A 113 9.47 -0.43 6.81
CA GLU A 113 8.78 0.67 6.15
C GLU A 113 7.73 1.25 7.09
N ALA A 114 7.38 2.52 6.86
CA ALA A 114 6.22 3.11 7.49
C ALA A 114 5.34 3.73 6.42
N GLY A 115 4.03 3.68 6.60
CA GLY A 115 3.09 4.22 5.63
C GLY A 115 1.96 4.99 6.25
N ILE A 116 1.30 5.79 5.42
CA ILE A 116 0.05 6.45 5.75
C ILE A 116 -1.07 5.93 4.86
N LEU A 117 -2.26 5.73 5.44
CA LEU A 117 -3.43 5.28 4.70
C LEU A 117 -3.82 6.32 3.65
N ALA A 118 -3.69 5.95 2.38
CA ALA A 118 -4.05 6.77 1.23
C ALA A 118 -5.48 6.48 0.77
N ASP A 119 -5.91 5.21 0.87
CA ASP A 119 -7.22 4.75 0.40
C ASP A 119 -7.80 3.72 1.36
N SER A 120 -8.93 4.07 1.99
CA SER A 120 -9.60 3.20 2.97
C SER A 120 -10.41 2.06 2.32
N VAL A 121 -10.80 2.19 1.05
CA VAL A 121 -11.64 1.17 0.37
C VAL A 121 -10.80 -0.08 0.11
N VAL A 122 -9.59 0.11 -0.43
CA VAL A 122 -8.68 -0.99 -0.77
C VAL A 122 -7.52 -1.12 0.23
N TRP A 123 -7.59 -0.42 1.37
CA TRP A 123 -6.58 -0.41 2.43
C TRP A 123 -5.15 -0.14 1.91
N ARG A 124 -5.01 0.84 1.00
CA ARG A 124 -3.72 1.19 0.42
C ARG A 124 -2.99 2.19 1.30
N TYR A 125 -1.74 1.89 1.60
CA TYR A 125 -0.83 2.78 2.29
C TYR A 125 0.23 3.33 1.33
N ASP A 126 0.57 4.62 1.45
CA ASP A 126 1.77 5.20 0.84
C ASP A 126 2.96 4.87 1.74
N LEU A 127 3.70 3.81 1.40
CA LEU A 127 4.83 3.31 2.17
C LEU A 127 6.09 4.11 1.86
N ARG A 128 6.89 4.35 2.89
CA ARG A 128 8.18 5.04 2.85
C ARG A 128 9.22 4.23 3.63
N PRO A 129 10.48 4.23 3.17
CA PRO A 129 11.51 3.44 3.80
C PRO A 129 11.89 3.98 5.18
N ILE A 130 12.12 3.06 6.12
CA ILE A 130 12.69 3.33 7.45
C ILE A 130 14.06 2.63 7.58
N GLU A 131 14.19 1.42 7.04
CA GLU A 131 15.44 0.66 6.93
C GLU A 131 15.38 -0.24 5.71
N ASN A 132 16.47 -0.34 4.95
CA ASN A 132 16.64 -1.39 3.94
C ASN A 132 18.08 -1.88 4.00
N LYS A 133 18.29 -3.03 4.66
CA LYS A 133 19.61 -3.57 4.91
C LYS A 133 20.32 -4.01 3.64
N THR A 134 19.58 -4.49 2.64
CA THR A 134 20.17 -4.85 1.34
C THR A 134 20.86 -3.62 0.74
N ILE A 135 20.18 -2.48 0.73
CA ILE A 135 20.76 -1.22 0.24
C ILE A 135 21.89 -0.72 1.15
N ASP A 136 21.74 -0.80 2.47
CA ASP A 136 22.80 -0.43 3.42
C ASP A 136 24.07 -1.25 3.17
N GLN A 137 23.96 -2.57 3.04
CA GLN A 137 25.08 -3.48 2.78
C GLN A 137 25.70 -3.25 1.40
N LEU A 138 24.89 -3.06 0.37
CA LEU A 138 25.38 -2.73 -0.98
C LEU A 138 26.14 -1.40 -0.98
N SER A 139 25.67 -0.40 -0.23
CA SER A 139 26.33 0.91 -0.14
C SER A 139 27.74 0.86 0.46
N LEU A 140 28.06 -0.19 1.22
CA LEU A 140 29.40 -0.43 1.75
C LEU A 140 30.34 -1.10 0.73
N ALA A 141 29.79 -1.81 -0.26
CA ALA A 141 30.56 -2.62 -1.21
C ALA A 141 30.60 -2.05 -2.64
N TRP A 142 29.61 -1.25 -3.04
CA TRP A 142 29.42 -0.71 -4.39
C TRP A 142 29.77 0.78 -4.44
N ASP A 143 30.05 1.31 -5.64
CA ASP A 143 30.24 2.76 -5.83
C ASP A 143 28.89 3.46 -5.67
N VAL A 144 28.85 4.52 -4.85
CA VAL A 144 27.63 5.24 -4.49
C VAL A 144 27.68 6.65 -5.04
N ILE A 145 26.65 7.03 -5.80
CA ILE A 145 26.35 8.41 -6.16
C ILE A 145 25.13 8.84 -5.36
N SER A 146 25.16 10.03 -4.76
CA SER A 146 24.05 10.57 -3.96
C SER A 146 23.73 11.98 -4.41
N GLU A 147 22.48 12.21 -4.79
CA GLU A 147 21.96 13.50 -5.24
C GLU A 147 20.61 13.77 -4.55
N GLY A 148 20.63 14.61 -3.51
CA GLY A 148 19.45 14.82 -2.67
C GLY A 148 19.08 13.56 -1.88
N GLU A 149 17.84 13.10 -2.02
CA GLU A 149 17.34 11.86 -1.41
C GLU A 149 17.57 10.61 -2.27
N ALA A 150 17.97 10.82 -3.53
CA ALA A 150 18.23 9.74 -4.47
C ALA A 150 19.67 9.23 -4.34
N ILE A 151 19.82 7.92 -4.37
CA ILE A 151 21.11 7.23 -4.42
C ILE A 151 21.13 6.26 -5.60
N LEU A 152 22.26 6.22 -6.29
CA LEU A 152 22.57 5.22 -7.30
C LEU A 152 23.75 4.38 -6.80
N LEU A 153 23.50 3.08 -6.61
CA LEU A 153 24.52 2.08 -6.30
C LEU A 153 24.93 1.39 -7.60
N GLN A 154 26.23 1.33 -7.86
CA GLN A 154 26.81 0.71 -9.06
C GLN A 154 27.78 -0.40 -8.68
N ARG A 155 27.51 -1.63 -9.13
CA ARG A 155 28.40 -2.77 -8.90
C ARG A 155 29.80 -2.52 -9.46
N GLU A 156 29.83 -1.98 -10.68
CA GLU A 156 31.03 -1.47 -11.33
C GLU A 156 30.78 0.00 -11.67
N LYS A 157 31.73 0.86 -11.30
CA LYS A 157 31.64 2.29 -11.59
C LYS A 157 31.65 2.53 -13.10
N LYS A 158 30.52 3.00 -13.65
CA LYS A 158 30.39 3.40 -15.06
C LYS A 158 29.90 4.84 -15.23
N TYR A 159 29.06 5.31 -14.32
CA TYR A 159 28.47 6.65 -14.34
C TYR A 159 29.07 7.52 -13.22
N ASN A 160 29.02 8.84 -13.39
CA ASN A 160 29.51 9.82 -12.41
C ASN A 160 28.39 10.67 -11.80
N SER A 161 27.18 10.65 -12.38
CA SER A 161 25.98 11.29 -11.83
C SER A 161 24.73 10.45 -12.09
N ILE A 162 23.65 10.71 -11.35
CA ILE A 162 22.35 10.08 -11.58
C ILE A 162 21.79 10.51 -12.95
N ASP A 163 21.95 11.78 -13.33
CA ASP A 163 21.55 12.28 -14.64
C ASP A 163 22.27 11.55 -15.80
N GLU A 164 23.57 11.26 -15.66
CA GLU A 164 24.34 10.52 -16.68
C GLU A 164 23.78 9.09 -16.84
N PHE A 165 23.46 8.43 -15.73
CA PHE A 165 22.81 7.12 -15.70
C PHE A 165 21.44 7.15 -16.39
N LEU A 166 20.57 8.10 -16.03
CA LEU A 166 19.22 8.22 -16.58
C LEU A 166 19.21 8.50 -18.10
N ASN A 167 20.22 9.21 -18.61
CA ASN A 167 20.36 9.49 -20.03
C ASN A 167 20.97 8.32 -20.83
N ASN A 168 21.64 7.38 -20.17
CA ASN A 168 22.36 6.27 -20.79
C ASN A 168 22.10 4.95 -20.05
N MET A 169 20.83 4.68 -19.76
CA MET A 169 20.44 3.54 -18.93
C MET A 169 20.81 2.20 -19.59
N PRO A 170 21.31 1.22 -18.81
CA PRO A 170 21.52 -0.15 -19.29
C PRO A 170 20.19 -0.87 -19.51
N ASP A 171 20.24 -2.17 -19.85
CA ASP A 171 19.04 -3.00 -19.93
C ASP A 171 18.26 -2.97 -18.60
N ASN A 172 16.94 -2.81 -18.67
CA ASN A 172 16.06 -2.75 -17.51
C ASN A 172 16.23 -3.94 -16.55
N LYS A 173 16.64 -5.11 -17.05
CA LYS A 173 16.88 -6.31 -16.24
C LYS A 173 18.07 -6.17 -15.29
N GLU A 174 19.01 -5.27 -15.59
CA GLU A 174 20.18 -4.98 -14.75
C GLU A 174 19.89 -3.92 -13.67
N ILE A 175 18.72 -3.27 -13.72
CA ILE A 175 18.34 -2.16 -12.85
C ILE A 175 17.28 -2.63 -11.88
N ALA A 176 17.49 -2.36 -10.60
CA ALA A 176 16.46 -2.46 -9.58
C ALA A 176 16.16 -1.11 -8.96
N LEU A 177 14.88 -0.86 -8.64
CA LEU A 177 14.40 0.37 -8.04
C LEU A 177 13.95 0.14 -6.60
N TYR A 178 14.12 1.15 -5.74
CA TYR A 178 13.55 1.15 -4.40
C TYR A 178 13.01 2.52 -4.01
N ASN A 179 11.70 2.62 -3.81
CA ASN A 179 11.01 3.90 -3.55
C ASN A 179 11.35 5.02 -4.58
N TYR A 180 11.75 4.61 -5.79
CA TYR A 180 12.09 5.49 -6.91
C TYR A 180 11.16 5.16 -8.08
N ASN A 181 10.60 6.18 -8.72
CA ASN A 181 9.75 6.02 -9.90
C ASN A 181 10.48 6.55 -11.13
N LEU A 182 10.78 5.65 -12.06
CA LEU A 182 11.45 5.96 -13.30
C LEU A 182 10.42 5.95 -14.44
N ALA A 183 10.27 7.08 -15.13
CA ALA A 183 9.44 7.16 -16.32
C ALA A 183 10.21 6.57 -17.49
N GLN A 184 9.77 5.43 -18.01
CA GLN A 184 10.32 4.83 -19.21
C GLN A 184 9.20 4.29 -20.08
N LYS A 185 9.28 4.59 -21.37
CA LYS A 185 8.37 4.01 -22.35
C LYS A 185 8.69 2.52 -22.49
N TYR A 186 7.72 1.69 -22.15
CA TYR A 186 7.77 0.26 -22.42
C TYR A 186 7.22 -0.01 -23.82
N LEU A 187 8.07 -0.46 -24.73
CA LEU A 187 7.70 -0.77 -26.11
C LEU A 187 7.98 -2.24 -26.41
N LEU A 188 7.01 -2.91 -27.03
CA LEU A 188 7.17 -4.26 -27.54
C LEU A 188 7.53 -4.18 -29.03
N PRO A 189 8.77 -4.51 -29.42
CA PRO A 189 9.26 -4.27 -30.79
C PRO A 189 8.45 -5.00 -31.86
N ASP A 190 8.02 -6.24 -31.58
CA ASP A 190 7.32 -7.10 -32.53
C ASP A 190 5.83 -7.29 -32.16
N TYR A 191 5.23 -6.33 -31.46
CA TYR A 191 3.82 -6.41 -31.11
C TYR A 191 2.92 -6.07 -32.29
N GLU A 192 2.01 -6.99 -32.59
CA GLU A 192 0.90 -6.80 -33.52
C GLU A 192 -0.43 -6.86 -32.77
N LYS A 193 -1.35 -5.98 -33.17
CA LYS A 193 -2.73 -5.96 -32.67
C LYS A 193 -3.42 -7.29 -32.98
N SER A 194 -4.13 -7.85 -32.00
CA SER A 194 -4.99 -9.01 -32.21
C SER A 194 -6.29 -8.60 -32.91
N ASN A 195 -6.75 -9.42 -33.85
CA ASN A 195 -8.11 -9.31 -34.41
C ASN A 195 -9.15 -10.10 -33.59
N GLU A 196 -8.70 -10.91 -32.64
CA GLU A 196 -9.54 -11.69 -31.75
C GLU A 196 -9.71 -10.96 -30.42
N ASN A 197 -10.94 -10.95 -29.92
CA ASN A 197 -11.23 -10.47 -28.59
C ASN A 197 -10.80 -11.51 -27.56
N LEU A 198 -9.94 -11.11 -26.63
CA LEU A 198 -9.64 -11.90 -25.44
C LEU A 198 -10.85 -11.86 -24.52
N ILE A 199 -11.36 -13.04 -24.17
CA ILE A 199 -12.45 -13.19 -23.21
C ILE A 199 -11.89 -13.94 -22.00
N LEU A 200 -11.81 -13.26 -20.87
CA LEU A 200 -11.55 -13.89 -19.58
C LEU A 200 -12.89 -14.25 -18.94
N ASP A 201 -13.25 -15.53 -19.05
CA ASP A 201 -14.44 -16.13 -18.42
C ASP A 201 -14.06 -16.86 -17.12
N CYS A 202 -13.31 -16.16 -16.28
CA CYS A 202 -12.93 -16.61 -14.95
C CYS A 202 -13.22 -15.47 -13.97
N ALA A 203 -14.05 -15.77 -12.98
CA ALA A 203 -14.52 -14.78 -12.04
C ALA A 203 -13.39 -14.31 -11.12
N LEU A 204 -13.28 -13.00 -10.91
CA LEU A 204 -12.31 -12.37 -10.02
C LEU A 204 -13.03 -11.64 -8.89
N ARG A 205 -12.43 -11.64 -7.69
CA ARG A 205 -13.02 -11.01 -6.50
C ARG A 205 -12.23 -9.79 -6.03
N GLY A 206 -12.96 -8.73 -5.71
CA GLY A 206 -12.40 -7.54 -5.08
C GLY A 206 -11.46 -6.74 -5.98
N ALA A 207 -10.69 -5.84 -5.36
CA ALA A 207 -9.76 -4.97 -6.07
C ALA A 207 -8.55 -5.72 -6.63
N TYR A 208 -8.21 -5.39 -7.89
CA TYR A 208 -7.03 -5.87 -8.60
C TYR A 208 -6.54 -4.81 -9.61
N GLN A 209 -5.33 -5.01 -10.09
CA GLN A 209 -4.72 -4.18 -11.13
C GLN A 209 -4.15 -5.09 -12.20
N PHE A 210 -4.06 -4.61 -13.43
CA PHE A 210 -3.43 -5.34 -14.52
C PHE A 210 -2.84 -4.40 -15.55
N TYR A 211 -1.83 -4.89 -16.28
CA TYR A 211 -1.29 -4.24 -17.45
C TYR A 211 -2.03 -4.68 -18.71
N VAL A 212 -2.23 -3.73 -19.61
CA VAL A 212 -2.56 -3.94 -21.02
C VAL A 212 -1.54 -3.20 -21.90
N TYR A 213 -1.44 -3.57 -23.17
CA TYR A 213 -0.58 -2.90 -24.13
C TYR A 213 -1.42 -2.26 -25.24
N ILE A 214 -1.01 -1.07 -25.68
CA ILE A 214 -1.61 -0.33 -26.78
C ILE A 214 -0.53 -0.04 -27.84
N LYS A 215 -0.81 -0.35 -29.11
CA LYS A 215 -0.04 -0.06 -30.32
C LYS A 215 -0.53 1.23 -30.97
N ASP A 216 0.38 2.17 -31.20
CA ASP A 216 0.06 3.44 -31.84
C ASP A 216 -0.25 3.22 -33.34
N PRO A 217 -1.33 3.83 -33.87
CA PRO A 217 -1.60 3.86 -35.29
C PRO A 217 -0.46 4.46 -36.13
N ALA A 218 0.32 5.42 -35.61
CA ALA A 218 1.35 6.12 -36.36
C ALA A 218 2.56 5.25 -36.73
N SER A 219 2.86 4.21 -35.95
CA SER A 219 4.02 3.32 -36.15
C SER A 219 3.71 2.09 -37.02
N SER A 220 2.43 1.75 -37.23
CA SER A 220 2.03 0.48 -37.88
C SER A 220 0.89 0.61 -38.92
N GLY A 221 0.22 1.76 -39.02
CA GLY A 221 -0.97 1.94 -39.86
C GLY A 221 -2.24 1.26 -39.32
N ALA A 222 -2.14 0.54 -38.19
CA ALA A 222 -3.23 -0.18 -37.55
C ALA A 222 -3.19 0.02 -36.03
N GLY A 223 -3.65 1.18 -35.57
CA GLY A 223 -3.75 1.50 -34.15
C GLY A 223 -4.75 0.63 -33.41
N GLU A 224 -4.57 0.54 -32.10
CA GLU A 224 -5.57 -0.01 -31.19
C GLU A 224 -6.05 1.05 -30.20
N ASP A 225 -7.37 1.12 -30.05
CA ASP A 225 -7.99 1.84 -28.95
C ASP A 225 -8.08 0.90 -27.75
N LEU A 226 -8.04 1.45 -26.53
CA LEU A 226 -8.38 0.68 -25.34
C LEU A 226 -9.85 0.28 -25.44
N ASP A 227 -10.14 -1.00 -25.26
CA ASP A 227 -11.50 -1.54 -25.29
C ASP A 227 -11.63 -2.64 -24.24
N LEU A 228 -12.26 -2.31 -23.11
CA LEU A 228 -12.50 -3.22 -21.99
C LEU A 228 -13.99 -3.21 -21.63
N ASP A 229 -14.62 -4.38 -21.63
CA ASP A 229 -15.99 -4.59 -21.20
C ASP A 229 -15.97 -5.49 -19.95
N PHE A 230 -16.56 -5.00 -18.85
CA PHE A 230 -16.63 -5.70 -17.57
C PHE A 230 -18.06 -6.11 -17.25
N VAL A 231 -18.21 -7.29 -16.66
CA VAL A 231 -19.47 -7.78 -16.10
C VAL A 231 -19.27 -8.03 -14.61
N PHE A 232 -20.00 -7.31 -13.77
CA PHE A 232 -19.92 -7.38 -12.31
C PHE A 232 -21.15 -8.04 -11.70
N GLN A 233 -20.95 -8.66 -10.54
CA GLN A 233 -21.98 -9.18 -9.67
C GLN A 233 -21.67 -8.77 -8.24
N ASP A 234 -22.69 -8.30 -7.55
CA ASP A 234 -22.65 -8.01 -6.12
C ASP A 234 -23.08 -9.23 -5.30
N LEU A 235 -22.34 -9.56 -4.25
CA LEU A 235 -22.68 -10.66 -3.36
C LEU A 235 -23.58 -10.23 -2.18
N ASN A 236 -23.71 -8.93 -1.89
CA ASN A 236 -24.50 -8.36 -0.79
C ASN A 236 -24.27 -9.08 0.55
N LYS A 237 -23.01 -9.40 0.88
CA LYS A 237 -22.62 -10.04 2.15
C LYS A 237 -22.58 -9.06 3.31
N ASN A 238 -22.44 -7.75 3.03
CA ASN A 238 -22.45 -6.71 4.05
C ASN A 238 -23.40 -5.57 3.64
N ASN A 239 -23.41 -4.48 4.41
CA ASN A 239 -24.23 -3.29 4.17
C ASN A 239 -23.36 -2.08 3.77
N ASP A 240 -22.10 -2.33 3.45
CA ASP A 240 -21.18 -1.29 3.03
C ASP A 240 -21.57 -0.86 1.62
N ALA A 241 -21.24 0.36 1.23
CA ALA A 241 -21.46 0.77 -0.16
C ALA A 241 -20.48 0.02 -1.08
N ASP A 242 -20.97 -0.39 -2.25
CA ASP A 242 -20.21 -1.15 -3.25
C ASP A 242 -19.96 -0.36 -4.56
N PRO A 243 -19.39 0.86 -4.51
CA PRO A 243 -19.05 1.58 -5.73
C PRO A 243 -17.90 0.90 -6.47
N ILE A 244 -17.91 1.03 -7.79
CA ILE A 244 -16.86 0.49 -8.66
C ILE A 244 -16.17 1.64 -9.38
N ASP A 245 -14.88 1.83 -9.09
CA ASP A 245 -14.01 2.71 -9.87
C ASP A 245 -13.08 1.88 -10.75
N ILE A 246 -12.99 2.25 -12.03
CA ILE A 246 -11.94 1.76 -12.93
C ILE A 246 -11.06 2.94 -13.33
N ASN A 247 -9.78 2.85 -13.01
CA ASN A 247 -8.78 3.88 -13.27
C ASN A 247 -7.79 3.41 -14.33
N LEU A 248 -7.48 4.27 -15.29
CA LEU A 248 -6.48 4.03 -16.32
C LEU A 248 -5.26 4.92 -16.07
N TYR A 249 -4.10 4.30 -15.97
CA TYR A 249 -2.83 4.97 -15.76
C TYR A 249 -1.86 4.75 -16.93
N TYR A 250 -1.15 5.82 -17.28
CA TYR A 250 0.00 5.80 -18.19
C TYR A 250 1.16 6.51 -17.50
N ASP A 251 2.35 5.90 -17.47
CA ASP A 251 3.52 6.40 -16.72
C ASP A 251 3.21 6.79 -15.26
N ASN A 252 2.40 5.96 -14.59
CA ASN A 252 1.90 6.18 -13.22
C ASN A 252 1.05 7.46 -13.01
N GLN A 253 0.62 8.11 -14.09
CA GLN A 253 -0.34 9.23 -14.04
C GLN A 253 -1.74 8.73 -14.40
N LEU A 254 -2.74 9.14 -13.62
CA LEU A 254 -4.15 8.86 -13.94
C LEU A 254 -4.54 9.68 -15.17
N ILE A 255 -4.91 9.00 -16.24
CA ILE A 255 -5.28 9.64 -17.51
C ILE A 255 -6.77 9.54 -17.84
N ASP A 256 -7.46 8.52 -17.31
CA ASP A 256 -8.91 8.36 -17.47
C ASP A 256 -9.50 7.54 -16.31
N SER A 257 -10.79 7.70 -16.04
CA SER A 257 -11.50 6.93 -15.02
C SER A 257 -12.97 6.73 -15.37
N ARG A 258 -13.55 5.63 -14.88
CA ARG A 258 -14.98 5.32 -14.97
C ARG A 258 -15.48 4.96 -13.59
N HIS A 259 -16.71 5.38 -13.29
CA HIS A 259 -17.38 5.12 -12.02
C HIS A 259 -18.72 4.43 -12.29
N LEU A 260 -19.06 3.46 -11.46
CA LEU A 260 -20.38 2.87 -11.39
C LEU A 260 -20.84 2.92 -9.93
N ASP A 261 -21.95 3.62 -9.70
CA ASP A 261 -22.55 3.75 -8.38
C ASP A 261 -22.99 2.37 -7.83
N ASP A 262 -23.09 2.31 -6.51
CA ASP A 262 -23.76 1.24 -5.79
C ASP A 262 -25.20 1.07 -6.30
N ASP A 263 -25.69 -0.17 -6.37
CA ASP A 263 -27.06 -0.47 -6.80
C ASP A 263 -28.12 -0.08 -5.74
N GLY A 264 -27.67 0.37 -4.57
CA GLY A 264 -28.48 0.97 -3.51
C GLY A 264 -29.13 -0.06 -2.58
N ILE A 265 -28.69 -1.32 -2.62
CA ILE A 265 -29.20 -2.39 -1.78
C ILE A 265 -28.33 -2.52 -0.54
N THR A 266 -28.91 -2.20 0.62
CA THR A 266 -28.19 -2.21 1.91
C THR A 266 -28.64 -3.32 2.85
N SER A 267 -29.47 -4.24 2.36
CA SER A 267 -30.00 -5.36 3.15
C SER A 267 -29.17 -6.61 2.90
N PRO A 268 -28.44 -7.13 3.90
CA PRO A 268 -27.53 -8.24 3.69
C PRO A 268 -28.35 -9.50 3.38
N GLN A 269 -27.85 -10.34 2.46
CA GLN A 269 -28.52 -11.60 2.19
C GLN A 269 -28.51 -12.48 3.47
N PRO A 270 -29.63 -13.08 3.89
CA PRO A 270 -29.64 -13.93 5.06
C PRO A 270 -28.76 -15.17 4.81
N SER A 271 -27.68 -15.31 5.55
CA SER A 271 -26.71 -16.43 5.45
C SER A 271 -27.31 -17.81 5.74
N ASN A 272 -28.53 -17.87 6.27
CA ASN A 272 -29.22 -19.09 6.72
C ASN A 272 -30.58 -19.30 6.02
N LEU A 273 -30.70 -18.99 4.73
CA LEU A 273 -31.88 -19.43 3.99
C LEU A 273 -31.86 -20.96 3.86
N PRO A 274 -32.94 -21.67 4.26
CA PRO A 274 -33.04 -23.12 4.08
C PRO A 274 -32.82 -23.46 2.60
N GLU A 275 -32.12 -24.56 2.34
CA GLU A 275 -31.94 -25.12 1.00
C GLU A 275 -33.34 -25.30 0.35
N GLY A 276 -33.72 -24.39 -0.56
CA GLY A 276 -35.06 -24.36 -1.19
C GLY A 276 -35.98 -23.18 -0.82
N ALA A 277 -35.62 -22.33 0.13
CA ALA A 277 -36.31 -21.04 0.32
C ALA A 277 -35.97 -20.12 -0.85
N HIS A 278 -37.01 -19.57 -1.49
CA HIS A 278 -36.96 -18.77 -2.71
C HIS A 278 -35.64 -18.02 -2.91
N LYS A 279 -34.96 -18.31 -4.03
CA LYS A 279 -33.88 -17.49 -4.62
C LYS A 279 -34.28 -16.03 -4.46
N VAL A 280 -33.78 -15.36 -3.42
CA VAL A 280 -33.73 -13.90 -3.39
C VAL A 280 -32.93 -13.58 -4.64
N GLU A 281 -33.60 -12.99 -5.62
CA GLU A 281 -33.07 -12.76 -6.96
C GLU A 281 -31.65 -12.20 -6.80
N LEU A 282 -30.64 -13.02 -7.10
CA LEU A 282 -29.30 -12.51 -7.37
C LEU A 282 -29.54 -11.46 -8.45
N ARG A 283 -29.46 -10.17 -8.09
CA ARG A 283 -29.83 -9.12 -9.02
C ARG A 283 -28.85 -9.13 -10.19
N GLY A 284 -29.40 -8.67 -11.31
CA GLY A 284 -28.79 -8.80 -12.63
C GLY A 284 -27.37 -8.28 -12.67
N TYR A 285 -26.58 -8.89 -13.55
CA TYR A 285 -25.23 -8.44 -13.83
C TYR A 285 -25.19 -6.95 -14.17
N ARG A 286 -24.19 -6.25 -13.62
CA ARG A 286 -23.90 -4.85 -13.97
C ARG A 286 -22.80 -4.85 -15.03
N GLU A 287 -22.97 -4.08 -16.10
CA GLU A 287 -21.98 -3.95 -17.16
C GLU A 287 -21.33 -2.56 -17.15
N LEU A 288 -20.03 -2.50 -17.36
CA LEU A 288 -19.30 -1.24 -17.54
C LEU A 288 -18.34 -1.37 -18.72
N LYS A 289 -18.47 -0.43 -19.67
CA LYS A 289 -17.59 -0.34 -20.84
C LYS A 289 -16.57 0.77 -20.64
N PHE A 290 -15.31 0.45 -20.85
CA PHE A 290 -14.19 1.38 -20.77
C PHE A 290 -13.46 1.40 -22.12
N LYS A 291 -13.86 2.36 -22.95
CA LYS A 291 -13.23 2.63 -24.25
C LYS A 291 -12.54 3.99 -24.25
N THR A 292 -11.30 4.02 -24.72
CA THR A 292 -10.49 5.24 -24.83
C THR A 292 -9.61 5.16 -26.07
N ALA A 293 -9.72 6.17 -26.94
CA ALA A 293 -9.02 6.22 -28.22
C ALA A 293 -7.84 7.20 -28.21
N ASN A 294 -6.99 7.13 -29.24
CA ASN A 294 -5.81 8.02 -29.43
C ASN A 294 -4.80 7.98 -28.27
N LEU A 295 -4.61 6.80 -27.69
CA LEU A 295 -3.63 6.57 -26.65
C LEU A 295 -2.23 6.37 -27.26
N PRO A 296 -1.16 6.95 -26.70
CA PRO A 296 0.22 6.66 -27.10
C PRO A 296 0.57 5.17 -27.04
N GLU A 297 1.52 4.72 -27.88
CA GLU A 297 2.03 3.34 -27.79
C GLU A 297 2.69 3.08 -26.43
N GLY A 298 2.33 1.98 -25.81
CA GLY A 298 2.99 1.49 -24.61
C GLY A 298 2.11 0.62 -23.71
N ALA A 299 2.65 0.30 -22.53
CA ALA A 299 1.90 -0.40 -21.49
C ALA A 299 1.10 0.58 -20.62
N TYR A 300 -0.14 0.19 -20.33
CA TYR A 300 -1.07 0.93 -19.47
C TYR A 300 -1.42 0.08 -18.27
N LYS A 301 -1.58 0.71 -17.12
CA LYS A 301 -2.08 0.05 -15.91
C LYS A 301 -3.55 0.37 -15.74
N VAL A 302 -4.38 -0.67 -15.71
CA VAL A 302 -5.79 -0.57 -15.35
C VAL A 302 -5.94 -1.03 -13.91
N GLU A 303 -6.68 -0.27 -13.13
CA GLU A 303 -6.95 -0.56 -11.72
C GLU A 303 -8.46 -0.61 -11.49
N LEU A 304 -8.93 -1.70 -10.90
CA LEU A 304 -10.27 -1.82 -10.37
C LEU A 304 -10.23 -1.59 -8.85
N ARG A 305 -10.91 -0.53 -8.37
CA ARG A 305 -11.09 -0.26 -6.94
C ARG A 305 -12.52 -0.61 -6.56
N VAL A 306 -12.65 -1.73 -5.85
CA VAL A 306 -13.89 -2.26 -5.29
C VAL A 306 -13.56 -2.98 -3.98
N ASN A 307 -14.56 -3.13 -3.11
CA ASN A 307 -14.41 -3.98 -1.93
C ASN A 307 -14.53 -5.48 -2.31
N ASN A 308 -14.40 -6.36 -1.32
CA ASN A 308 -14.41 -7.81 -1.55
C ASN A 308 -15.81 -8.43 -1.73
N ASP A 309 -16.86 -7.62 -1.81
CA ASP A 309 -18.22 -8.08 -2.09
C ASP A 309 -18.54 -8.12 -3.59
N ILE A 310 -17.76 -7.38 -4.38
CA ILE A 310 -17.87 -7.38 -5.84
C ILE A 310 -17.08 -8.51 -6.49
N ILE A 311 -17.75 -9.21 -7.40
CA ILE A 311 -17.18 -10.19 -8.32
C ILE A 311 -17.19 -9.63 -9.74
N THR A 312 -16.03 -9.56 -10.38
CA THR A 312 -15.93 -9.42 -11.84
C THR A 312 -16.14 -10.79 -12.46
N LYS A 313 -17.30 -11.06 -13.04
CA LYS A 313 -17.60 -12.34 -13.69
C LYS A 313 -16.90 -12.52 -15.03
N LYS A 314 -16.73 -11.44 -15.78
CA LYS A 314 -16.16 -11.49 -17.12
C LYS A 314 -15.42 -10.21 -17.45
N ILE A 315 -14.29 -10.35 -18.13
CA ILE A 315 -13.59 -9.26 -18.80
C ILE A 315 -13.50 -9.63 -20.28
N SER A 316 -13.92 -8.73 -21.16
CA SER A 316 -13.74 -8.88 -22.61
C SER A 316 -12.95 -7.69 -23.13
N THR A 317 -11.97 -7.95 -23.98
CA THR A 317 -11.08 -6.90 -24.48
C THR A 317 -10.52 -7.21 -25.86
N ALA A 318 -10.23 -6.17 -26.63
CA ALA A 318 -9.48 -6.28 -27.88
C ALA A 318 -7.95 -6.38 -27.65
N GLN A 319 -7.48 -6.06 -26.43
CA GLN A 319 -6.06 -6.11 -26.09
C GLN A 319 -5.59 -7.55 -25.95
N SER A 320 -4.48 -7.89 -26.60
CA SER A 320 -3.91 -9.25 -26.54
C SER A 320 -3.00 -9.50 -25.33
N LYS A 321 -2.56 -8.41 -24.66
CA LYS A 321 -1.77 -8.48 -23.43
C LYS A 321 -2.64 -8.12 -22.24
N LEU A 322 -2.65 -9.00 -21.26
CA LEU A 322 -3.39 -8.84 -20.02
C LEU A 322 -2.62 -9.54 -18.90
N SER A 323 -2.05 -8.75 -17.98
CA SER A 323 -1.17 -9.23 -16.90
C SER A 323 -1.52 -8.60 -15.57
N PHE A 324 -2.10 -9.37 -14.65
CA PHE A 324 -2.49 -8.94 -13.31
C PHE A 324 -1.28 -8.66 -12.44
N ILE A 325 -1.28 -7.51 -11.77
CA ILE A 325 -0.14 -7.03 -11.00
C ILE A 325 -0.26 -7.51 -9.56
N ASN A 326 0.78 -8.20 -9.09
CA ASN A 326 1.02 -8.66 -7.71
C ASN A 326 -0.02 -9.61 -7.09
N LYS A 327 -1.30 -9.53 -7.44
CA LYS A 327 -2.37 -10.29 -6.79
C LYS A 327 -3.50 -10.59 -7.76
N ILE A 328 -3.99 -11.82 -7.71
CA ILE A 328 -5.24 -12.24 -8.32
C ILE A 328 -6.06 -13.05 -7.31
N TRP A 329 -7.32 -12.68 -7.12
CA TRP A 329 -8.25 -13.45 -6.30
C TRP A 329 -9.26 -14.10 -7.23
N LEU A 330 -9.06 -15.39 -7.48
CA LEU A 330 -10.00 -16.19 -8.27
C LEU A 330 -11.27 -16.39 -7.45
N ALA A 331 -12.43 -16.26 -8.06
CA ALA A 331 -13.73 -16.46 -7.43
C ALA A 331 -14.44 -17.66 -8.05
N ASP A 332 -15.59 -18.06 -7.49
CA ASP A 332 -16.40 -19.13 -8.07
C ASP A 332 -16.80 -18.78 -9.52
N GLY A 333 -16.41 -19.67 -10.44
CA GLY A 333 -16.76 -19.59 -11.86
C GLY A 333 -15.60 -19.77 -12.83
N CYS A 334 -14.39 -20.10 -12.38
CA CYS A 334 -13.26 -20.35 -13.30
C CYS A 334 -13.16 -21.81 -13.77
N GLY A 335 -13.95 -22.71 -13.16
CA GLY A 335 -13.93 -24.14 -13.46
C GLY A 335 -12.81 -24.90 -12.74
N GLU A 336 -12.49 -26.10 -13.24
CA GLU A 336 -11.44 -26.96 -12.71
C GLU A 336 -10.17 -26.86 -13.58
N ASN A 337 -9.01 -27.17 -12.99
CA ASN A 337 -7.70 -27.19 -13.68
C ASN A 337 -7.30 -25.84 -14.27
N ILE A 338 -7.31 -24.80 -13.44
CA ILE A 338 -6.96 -23.43 -13.82
C ILE A 338 -5.45 -23.35 -14.03
N ILE A 339 -5.03 -22.76 -15.14
CA ILE A 339 -3.62 -22.54 -15.47
C ILE A 339 -3.35 -21.03 -15.50
N LEU A 340 -2.31 -20.63 -14.79
CA LEU A 340 -1.79 -19.26 -14.77
C LEU A 340 -0.28 -19.30 -15.04
N TYR A 341 0.24 -18.17 -15.51
CA TYR A 341 1.67 -17.93 -15.71
C TYR A 341 2.08 -16.71 -14.91
N THR A 342 3.26 -16.72 -14.33
CA THR A 342 3.79 -15.59 -13.56
C THR A 342 5.29 -15.43 -13.73
N ASP A 343 5.79 -14.20 -13.69
CA ASP A 343 7.21 -13.91 -13.56
C ASP A 343 7.64 -13.68 -12.09
N SER A 344 6.71 -13.86 -11.15
CA SER A 344 6.97 -13.71 -9.73
C SER A 344 7.87 -14.85 -9.22
N ARG A 345 8.87 -14.48 -8.41
CA ARG A 345 9.76 -15.45 -7.78
C ARG A 345 9.19 -16.01 -6.51
N LYS A 346 8.53 -15.18 -5.71
CA LYS A 346 7.86 -15.63 -4.49
C LYS A 346 6.37 -15.59 -4.69
N ILE A 347 5.79 -16.77 -4.75
CA ILE A 347 4.37 -16.94 -4.95
C ILE A 347 3.78 -17.37 -3.62
N SER A 348 2.71 -16.71 -3.26
CA SER A 348 1.93 -17.00 -2.08
C SER A 348 0.51 -17.37 -2.47
N ALA A 349 -0.06 -18.30 -1.73
CA ALA A 349 -1.41 -18.77 -1.95
C ALA A 349 -2.17 -18.84 -0.61
N GLN A 350 -3.44 -18.48 -0.64
CA GLN A 350 -4.36 -18.62 0.50
C GLN A 350 -5.78 -18.80 0.01
N THR A 351 -6.64 -19.38 0.84
CA THR A 351 -8.09 -19.39 0.62
C THR A 351 -8.83 -19.03 1.90
N THR A 352 -10.02 -18.46 1.76
CA THR A 352 -10.93 -18.19 2.88
C THR A 352 -12.04 -19.25 2.99
N ASN A 353 -12.08 -20.20 2.06
CA ASN A 353 -13.15 -21.17 1.94
C ASN A 353 -12.64 -22.58 2.25
N PRO A 354 -13.16 -23.24 3.30
CA PRO A 354 -12.65 -24.55 3.72
C PRO A 354 -12.87 -25.66 2.68
N VAL A 355 -13.82 -25.50 1.76
CA VAL A 355 -14.08 -26.49 0.69
C VAL A 355 -13.03 -26.42 -0.43
N LYS A 356 -12.24 -25.33 -0.48
CA LYS A 356 -11.31 -25.00 -1.56
C LYS A 356 -9.84 -25.19 -1.18
N LEU A 357 -9.60 -25.80 -0.01
CA LEU A 357 -8.29 -26.29 0.40
C LEU A 357 -7.79 -27.30 -0.64
N GLN A 358 -6.56 -27.12 -1.11
CA GLN A 358 -6.01 -27.87 -2.25
C GLN A 358 -4.49 -27.79 -2.30
N THR A 359 -3.88 -28.61 -3.14
CA THR A 359 -2.47 -28.49 -3.52
C THR A 359 -2.35 -27.73 -4.83
N VAL A 360 -1.60 -26.63 -4.82
CA VAL A 360 -1.27 -25.85 -6.02
C VAL A 360 0.07 -26.35 -6.56
N LEU A 361 0.16 -26.58 -7.87
CA LEU A 361 1.42 -26.94 -8.52
C LEU A 361 2.07 -25.71 -9.14
N ILE A 362 3.31 -25.42 -8.77
CA ILE A 362 4.08 -24.28 -9.26
C ILE A 362 5.39 -24.83 -9.82
N GLN A 363 5.55 -24.80 -11.15
CA GLN A 363 6.66 -25.49 -11.85
C GLN A 363 6.79 -26.97 -11.44
N GLY A 364 5.67 -27.64 -11.20
CA GLY A 364 5.62 -29.02 -10.73
C GLY A 364 6.00 -29.22 -9.25
N LYS A 365 6.36 -28.17 -8.52
CA LYS A 365 6.49 -28.22 -7.05
C LYS A 365 5.12 -28.06 -6.40
N GLU A 366 4.87 -28.82 -5.34
CA GLU A 366 3.62 -28.79 -4.59
C GLU A 366 3.63 -27.71 -3.51
N LEU A 367 2.58 -26.90 -3.46
CA LEU A 367 2.26 -25.97 -2.38
C LEU A 367 0.89 -26.36 -1.80
N GLU A 368 0.91 -27.02 -0.65
CA GLU A 368 -0.31 -27.46 0.03
C GLU A 368 -0.97 -26.30 0.80
N ILE A 369 -2.22 -25.98 0.46
CA ILE A 369 -3.06 -25.02 1.17
C ILE A 369 -4.03 -25.82 2.04
N ASN A 370 -3.63 -26.10 3.29
CA ASN A 370 -4.37 -26.97 4.21
C ASN A 370 -5.09 -26.23 5.35
N GLU A 371 -4.98 -24.90 5.40
CA GLU A 371 -5.60 -24.08 6.44
C GLU A 371 -6.20 -22.80 5.82
N THR A 372 -7.43 -22.46 6.20
CA THR A 372 -8.08 -21.22 5.75
C THR A 372 -7.43 -20.00 6.40
N TYR A 373 -7.42 -18.87 5.68
CA TYR A 373 -6.85 -17.58 6.12
C TYR A 373 -5.33 -17.57 6.34
N LYS A 374 -4.67 -18.72 6.22
CA LYS A 374 -3.21 -18.83 6.29
C LYS A 374 -2.60 -18.66 4.90
N GLN A 375 -1.52 -17.90 4.85
CA GLN A 375 -0.73 -17.71 3.64
C GLN A 375 0.40 -18.74 3.58
N PHE A 376 0.45 -19.46 2.47
CA PHE A 376 1.48 -20.43 2.14
C PHE A 376 2.38 -19.85 1.06
N ASN A 377 3.69 -20.04 1.14
CA ASN A 377 4.65 -19.43 0.22
C ASN A 377 5.51 -20.50 -0.46
N ILE A 378 5.88 -20.25 -1.71
CA ILE A 378 6.89 -21.02 -2.44
C ILE A 378 7.77 -20.08 -3.26
N THR A 379 9.03 -20.49 -3.45
CA THR A 379 9.97 -19.79 -4.32
C THR A 379 10.12 -20.55 -5.64
N ALA A 380 9.80 -19.87 -6.74
CA ALA A 380 10.04 -20.32 -8.09
C ALA A 380 11.50 -20.08 -8.53
N ASP A 381 11.99 -20.94 -9.41
CA ASP A 381 13.39 -20.89 -9.86
C ASP A 381 13.56 -20.36 -11.29
N GLU A 382 12.52 -20.44 -12.12
CA GLU A 382 12.57 -19.94 -13.49
C GLU A 382 12.02 -18.51 -13.60
N ASN A 383 12.34 -17.85 -14.72
CA ASN A 383 11.89 -16.49 -14.99
C ASN A 383 10.37 -16.39 -15.25
N ILE A 384 9.76 -17.47 -15.75
CA ILE A 384 8.31 -17.58 -15.92
C ILE A 384 7.88 -18.94 -15.38
N SER A 385 6.95 -18.93 -14.45
CA SER A 385 6.44 -20.11 -13.76
C SER A 385 5.01 -20.39 -14.19
N GLU A 386 4.71 -21.66 -14.49
CA GLU A 386 3.35 -22.13 -14.63
C GLU A 386 2.78 -22.50 -13.25
N ILE A 387 1.57 -22.04 -12.97
CA ILE A 387 0.78 -22.35 -11.79
C ILE A 387 -0.44 -23.15 -12.23
N ARG A 388 -0.67 -24.31 -11.62
CA ARG A 388 -1.89 -25.12 -11.82
C ARG A 388 -2.67 -25.21 -10.53
N LEU A 389 -3.94 -24.85 -10.58
CA LEU A 389 -4.89 -24.98 -9.47
C LEU A 389 -5.93 -26.03 -9.85
N ALA A 390 -6.29 -26.90 -8.91
CA ALA A 390 -7.37 -27.85 -9.11
C ALA A 390 -8.73 -27.15 -9.13
N GLN A 391 -8.90 -26.11 -8.29
CA GLN A 391 -10.16 -25.39 -8.09
C GLN A 391 -9.92 -23.86 -7.96
N ASP A 392 -10.99 -23.08 -8.15
CA ASP A 392 -11.01 -21.62 -7.92
C ASP A 392 -11.08 -21.23 -6.42
N ASP A 393 -11.42 -19.97 -6.14
CA ASP A 393 -11.48 -19.39 -4.78
C ASP A 393 -10.15 -19.45 -4.00
N VAL A 394 -9.06 -19.25 -4.75
CA VAL A 394 -7.70 -19.08 -4.23
C VAL A 394 -7.23 -17.66 -4.55
N ILE A 395 -6.62 -17.03 -3.55
CA ILE A 395 -5.88 -15.78 -3.68
C ILE A 395 -4.43 -16.14 -3.95
N LEU A 396 -3.92 -15.74 -5.12
CA LEU A 396 -2.51 -15.79 -5.44
C LEU A 396 -1.92 -14.39 -5.32
N ALA A 397 -0.78 -14.28 -4.67
CA ALA A 397 -0.04 -13.02 -4.60
C ALA A 397 1.47 -13.23 -4.71
N GLY A 398 2.18 -12.23 -5.22
CA GLY A 398 3.62 -12.25 -5.43
C GLY A 398 4.18 -10.87 -5.79
N ASP A 399 5.46 -10.84 -6.12
CA ASP A 399 6.24 -9.64 -6.45
C ASP A 399 6.27 -9.29 -7.95
N GLY A 400 5.62 -10.10 -8.79
CA GLY A 400 5.54 -9.93 -10.24
C GLY A 400 4.10 -9.79 -10.76
N VAL A 401 3.87 -10.28 -11.97
CA VAL A 401 2.58 -10.30 -12.64
C VAL A 401 2.06 -11.72 -12.86
N PHE A 402 0.74 -11.86 -13.05
CA PHE A 402 0.05 -13.11 -13.34
C PHE A 402 -0.74 -13.00 -14.65
N SER A 403 -0.81 -14.04 -15.46
CA SER A 403 -1.66 -14.06 -16.67
C SER A 403 -2.25 -15.44 -16.90
N PHE A 404 -3.43 -15.50 -17.54
CA PHE A 404 -4.06 -16.77 -17.97
C PHE A 404 -3.43 -17.36 -19.23
N SER A 405 -2.47 -16.66 -19.82
CA SER A 405 -1.76 -17.07 -21.02
C SER A 405 -0.32 -16.60 -20.94
N GLN A 406 0.63 -17.50 -21.23
CA GLN A 406 2.05 -17.15 -21.27
C GLN A 406 2.34 -16.04 -22.28
N ASN A 407 1.64 -16.04 -23.42
CA ASN A 407 1.82 -15.03 -24.47
C ASN A 407 1.21 -13.67 -24.11
N ALA A 408 0.28 -13.62 -23.16
CA ALA A 408 -0.32 -12.38 -22.68
C ALA A 408 0.48 -11.74 -21.53
N LEU A 409 1.49 -12.44 -21.00
CA LEU A 409 2.33 -12.00 -19.89
C LEU A 409 3.25 -10.85 -20.31
N ILE A 410 3.10 -9.70 -19.67
CA ILE A 410 3.96 -8.52 -19.80
C ILE A 410 4.23 -7.92 -18.42
N SER A 411 5.48 -7.50 -18.21
CA SER A 411 5.94 -6.91 -16.96
C SER A 411 6.75 -5.66 -17.31
N PRO A 412 6.08 -4.51 -17.55
CA PRO A 412 6.73 -3.29 -18.00
C PRO A 412 7.54 -2.58 -16.92
N GLY A 413 7.34 -2.93 -15.65
CA GLY A 413 8.03 -2.33 -14.52
C GLY A 413 9.49 -2.77 -14.42
N PHE A 414 10.30 -1.92 -13.79
CA PHE A 414 11.60 -2.34 -13.28
C PHE A 414 11.44 -3.30 -12.11
N LYS A 415 12.44 -4.15 -11.91
CA LYS A 415 12.55 -4.95 -10.70
C LYS A 415 12.57 -4.03 -9.48
N LYS A 416 11.89 -4.43 -8.42
CA LYS A 416 11.86 -3.68 -7.16
C LYS A 416 12.70 -4.41 -6.13
N ILE A 417 13.54 -3.68 -5.41
CA ILE A 417 14.18 -4.23 -4.22
C ILE A 417 13.11 -4.49 -3.16
N ASN A 418 13.01 -5.73 -2.72
CA ASN A 418 12.15 -6.22 -1.65
C ASN A 418 12.95 -7.18 -0.75
N VAL A 419 12.27 -7.81 0.22
CA VAL A 419 12.92 -8.71 1.19
C VAL A 419 13.48 -10.00 0.59
N ASP A 420 13.01 -10.38 -0.60
CA ASP A 420 13.36 -11.61 -1.28
C ASP A 420 14.31 -11.40 -2.48
N THR A 421 14.73 -10.14 -2.71
CA THR A 421 15.58 -9.80 -3.84
C THR A 421 16.98 -10.37 -3.67
N ASP A 422 17.39 -11.19 -4.64
CA ASP A 422 18.75 -11.71 -4.71
C ASP A 422 19.51 -11.00 -5.84
N ILE A 423 20.31 -10.01 -5.45
CA ILE A 423 21.11 -9.16 -6.34
C ILE A 423 21.98 -9.96 -7.33
N ASN A 424 22.48 -11.14 -6.91
CA ASN A 424 23.35 -11.96 -7.73
C ASN A 424 22.55 -12.89 -8.64
N LYS A 425 21.56 -13.62 -8.12
CA LYS A 425 20.69 -14.50 -8.92
C LYS A 425 19.85 -13.71 -9.93
N GLU A 426 19.67 -12.41 -9.70
CA GLU A 426 18.92 -11.52 -10.59
C GLU A 426 19.77 -10.74 -11.58
N SER A 427 21.09 -10.87 -11.52
CA SER A 427 22.03 -10.12 -12.35
C SER A 427 21.82 -8.60 -12.25
N ILE A 428 21.48 -8.10 -11.07
CA ILE A 428 21.28 -6.66 -10.82
C ILE A 428 22.66 -6.01 -10.69
N ASN A 429 22.95 -5.03 -11.54
CA ASN A 429 24.22 -4.28 -11.53
C ASN A 429 24.03 -2.85 -11.01
N TYR A 430 22.79 -2.35 -10.99
CA TYR A 430 22.46 -0.99 -10.59
C TYR A 430 21.24 -0.99 -9.68
N VAL A 431 21.33 -0.25 -8.57
CA VAL A 431 20.18 0.02 -7.71
C VAL A 431 19.97 1.53 -7.62
N LEU A 432 18.80 2.00 -8.04
CA LEU A 432 18.41 3.41 -7.92
C LEU A 432 17.31 3.52 -6.87
N ALA A 433 17.55 4.31 -5.83
CA ALA A 433 16.67 4.37 -4.67
C ALA A 433 16.47 5.78 -4.14
N ASN A 434 15.26 6.10 -3.66
CA ASN A 434 15.07 7.24 -2.75
C ASN A 434 15.13 6.71 -1.31
N TYR A 435 16.31 6.77 -0.71
CA TYR A 435 16.59 6.12 0.56
C TYR A 435 17.66 6.87 1.35
N SER A 436 17.46 6.93 2.66
CA SER A 436 18.43 7.43 3.62
C SER A 436 18.60 6.41 4.74
N ALA A 437 19.83 5.94 4.93
CA ALA A 437 20.14 4.98 5.97
C ALA A 437 19.79 5.52 7.38
N PRO A 438 19.31 4.66 8.29
CA PRO A 438 19.03 5.07 9.67
C PRO A 438 20.30 5.54 10.37
N LYS A 439 20.15 6.51 11.28
CA LYS A 439 21.24 6.93 12.16
C LYS A 439 21.29 6.02 13.39
N GLU A 440 22.44 5.46 13.69
CA GLU A 440 22.64 4.57 14.83
C GLU A 440 23.39 5.25 15.97
N SER A 441 22.89 5.12 17.20
CA SER A 441 23.54 5.56 18.44
C SER A 441 23.09 4.67 19.60
N ASP A 442 24.06 4.14 20.37
CA ASP A 442 23.81 3.29 21.55
C ASP A 442 22.91 2.07 21.25
N GLY A 443 23.07 1.46 20.08
CA GLY A 443 22.28 0.33 19.59
C GLY A 443 20.84 0.69 19.17
N TRP A 444 20.46 1.97 19.23
CA TRP A 444 19.18 2.45 18.69
C TRP A 444 19.39 3.08 17.32
N LYS A 445 18.51 2.70 16.39
CA LYS A 445 18.39 3.30 15.06
C LYS A 445 17.30 4.37 15.08
N THR A 446 17.54 5.47 14.37
CA THR A 446 16.57 6.54 14.18
C THR A 446 16.46 6.86 12.70
N ALA A 447 15.25 6.75 12.15
CA ALA A 447 14.95 7.12 10.77
C ALA A 447 13.63 7.90 10.70
N SER A 448 13.48 8.66 9.62
CA SER A 448 12.30 9.47 9.37
C SER A 448 11.73 9.22 7.98
N ALA A 449 10.41 9.29 7.88
CA ALA A 449 9.67 9.23 6.63
C ALA A 449 8.75 10.45 6.51
N GLU A 450 8.72 11.07 5.33
CA GLU A 450 7.85 12.21 5.02
C GLU A 450 6.66 11.79 4.17
N PHE A 451 5.48 12.32 4.50
CA PHE A 451 4.21 11.99 3.86
C PHE A 451 3.44 13.25 3.46
N ASP A 452 2.79 13.20 2.30
CA ASP A 452 1.84 14.20 1.81
C ASP A 452 0.43 13.89 2.37
N LEU A 453 0.00 14.66 3.37
CA LEU A 453 -1.29 14.47 4.01
C LEU A 453 -2.46 14.99 3.18
N SER A 454 -2.21 15.77 2.13
CA SER A 454 -3.27 16.28 1.25
C SER A 454 -3.94 15.18 0.43
N LYS A 455 -3.24 14.06 0.25
CA LYS A 455 -3.69 12.85 -0.47
C LYS A 455 -4.01 11.69 0.47
N ALA A 456 -3.78 11.83 1.77
CA ALA A 456 -4.03 10.80 2.75
C ALA A 456 -5.51 10.74 3.14
N TYR A 457 -6.02 9.54 3.37
CA TYR A 457 -7.33 9.34 3.93
C TYR A 457 -7.34 9.83 5.39
N ARG A 458 -8.29 10.70 5.70
CA ARG A 458 -8.57 11.15 7.07
C ARG A 458 -9.99 10.75 7.41
N GLU A 459 -10.12 9.90 8.42
CA GLU A 459 -11.40 9.55 9.02
C GLU A 459 -11.93 10.78 9.77
N ASP A 460 -12.96 11.41 9.21
CA ASP A 460 -13.65 12.55 9.79
C ASP A 460 -14.95 12.08 10.44
N ASN A 461 -15.15 12.43 11.72
CA ASN A 461 -16.40 12.14 12.42
C ASN A 461 -17.42 13.23 12.08
N ASP A 462 -18.21 13.00 11.03
CA ASP A 462 -19.13 14.01 10.45
C ASP A 462 -20.23 14.51 11.40
N PHE A 463 -20.48 13.84 12.52
CA PHE A 463 -21.64 14.12 13.39
C PHE A 463 -21.33 14.86 14.70
N GLN A 464 -20.08 15.28 14.95
CA GLN A 464 -19.76 15.98 16.21
C GLN A 464 -18.89 17.23 15.99
N ILE A 465 -19.45 18.39 16.35
CA ILE A 465 -18.69 19.64 16.41
C ILE A 465 -17.56 19.45 17.44
N GLY A 466 -16.32 19.50 16.97
CA GLY A 466 -15.12 19.37 17.81
C GLY A 466 -14.47 17.98 17.85
N THR A 467 -14.93 16.99 17.07
CA THR A 467 -14.21 15.72 16.98
C THR A 467 -12.92 15.83 16.16
N SER A 468 -11.82 15.33 16.72
CA SER A 468 -10.54 15.18 16.04
C SER A 468 -10.67 14.12 14.94
N GLY A 469 -10.34 14.46 13.70
CA GLY A 469 -10.18 13.46 12.65
C GLY A 469 -8.89 12.66 12.84
N LYS A 470 -8.81 11.53 12.17
CA LYS A 470 -7.78 10.51 12.43
C LYS A 470 -7.11 10.08 11.13
N TYR A 471 -5.78 10.08 11.15
CA TYR A 471 -4.96 9.48 10.11
C TYR A 471 -4.52 8.07 10.55
N GLY A 472 -4.64 7.10 9.64
CA GLY A 472 -4.14 5.74 9.86
C GLY A 472 -2.69 5.62 9.38
N PHE A 473 -1.82 5.09 10.23
CA PHE A 473 -0.43 4.76 9.89
C PHE A 473 -0.20 3.27 10.03
N ILE A 474 0.76 2.76 9.25
CA ILE A 474 1.25 1.39 9.29
C ILE A 474 2.76 1.40 9.53
N ILE A 475 3.26 0.43 10.26
CA ILE A 475 4.66 0.02 10.26
C ILE A 475 4.67 -1.38 9.66
N SER A 476 5.35 -1.50 8.53
CA SER A 476 5.46 -2.72 7.74
C SER A 476 6.87 -3.27 7.92
N ILE A 477 6.97 -4.53 8.31
CA ILE A 477 8.20 -5.25 8.59
C ILE A 477 8.12 -6.60 7.86
N PRO A 478 8.18 -6.61 6.51
CA PRO A 478 7.88 -7.82 5.76
C PRO A 478 8.84 -8.95 6.13
N GLY A 479 8.27 -10.13 6.37
CA GLY A 479 9.01 -11.32 6.83
C GLY A 479 8.91 -11.56 8.33
N LEU A 480 8.51 -10.58 9.14
CA LEU A 480 8.29 -10.76 10.58
C LEU A 480 6.93 -11.42 10.85
N ARG A 481 6.94 -12.59 11.47
CA ARG A 481 5.73 -13.41 11.67
C ARG A 481 5.55 -13.80 13.12
N ALA A 482 4.41 -13.44 13.70
CA ALA A 482 4.09 -13.82 15.08
C ALA A 482 3.77 -15.32 15.25
N ASP A 483 3.53 -16.02 14.14
CA ASP A 483 3.09 -17.41 14.11
C ASP A 483 4.20 -18.41 13.72
N ASP A 484 5.43 -17.95 13.49
CA ASP A 484 6.55 -18.86 13.23
C ASP A 484 7.32 -19.21 14.50
N GLU A 485 8.27 -20.16 14.39
CA GLU A 485 9.09 -20.61 15.51
C GLU A 485 10.35 -19.74 15.69
N VAL A 486 10.46 -18.61 14.99
CA VAL A 486 11.62 -17.71 15.04
C VAL A 486 11.38 -16.66 16.10
N GLU A 487 12.31 -16.54 17.06
CA GLU A 487 12.22 -15.50 18.10
C GLU A 487 12.86 -14.20 17.59
N ASP A 488 12.19 -13.54 16.64
CA ASP A 488 12.58 -12.23 16.11
C ASP A 488 11.58 -11.13 16.48
N TRP A 489 12.08 -9.88 16.57
CA TRP A 489 11.24 -8.72 16.84
C TRP A 489 11.94 -7.42 16.46
N VAL A 490 11.12 -6.37 16.32
CA VAL A 490 11.59 -4.98 16.29
C VAL A 490 11.13 -4.27 17.55
N GLU A 491 12.08 -3.71 18.29
CA GLU A 491 11.81 -2.94 19.49
C GLU A 491 11.62 -1.46 19.14
N VAL A 492 10.46 -0.88 19.41
CA VAL A 492 10.16 0.54 19.17
C VAL A 492 10.18 1.29 20.50
N GLY A 493 11.09 2.27 20.61
CA GLY A 493 11.29 3.11 21.80
C GLY A 493 10.67 4.50 21.67
N GLU A 494 10.46 5.00 20.45
CA GLU A 494 9.83 6.30 20.22
C GLU A 494 9.12 6.34 18.87
N ILE A 495 7.90 6.90 18.88
CA ILE A 495 7.18 7.33 17.68
C ILE A 495 6.95 8.83 17.79
N ALA A 496 7.54 9.61 16.88
CA ALA A 496 7.33 11.05 16.80
C ALA A 496 6.71 11.43 15.46
N VAL A 497 5.67 12.26 15.47
CA VAL A 497 5.06 12.81 14.26
C VAL A 497 5.04 14.33 14.31
N GLU A 498 5.77 14.95 13.39
CA GLU A 498 5.76 16.38 13.16
C GLU A 498 4.78 16.69 12.03
N LEU A 499 3.83 17.58 12.27
CA LEU A 499 2.83 18.00 11.30
C LEU A 499 3.11 19.42 10.84
N GLU A 500 2.96 19.64 9.54
CA GLU A 500 3.10 20.95 8.91
C GLU A 500 1.92 21.21 7.97
N GLY A 501 1.39 22.43 8.02
CA GLY A 501 0.43 22.92 7.06
C GLY A 501 0.30 24.43 7.13
N ARG A 502 -0.63 25.00 6.36
CA ARG A 502 -0.81 26.46 6.30
C ARG A 502 -1.09 27.08 7.67
N SER A 503 -0.37 28.15 7.99
CA SER A 503 -0.60 28.99 9.16
C SER A 503 -1.95 29.71 9.08
N LEU A 504 -2.43 30.21 10.22
CA LEU A 504 -3.68 30.97 10.27
C LEU A 504 -3.58 32.28 9.46
N TRP A 505 -2.41 32.92 9.49
CA TRP A 505 -2.16 34.14 8.72
C TRP A 505 -2.19 33.92 7.21
N GLU A 506 -1.64 32.81 6.73
CA GLU A 506 -1.71 32.44 5.31
C GLU A 506 -3.14 32.18 4.87
N LYS A 507 -3.95 31.49 5.70
CA LYS A 507 -5.37 31.28 5.42
C LYS A 507 -6.15 32.60 5.36
N LEU A 508 -5.91 33.52 6.31
CA LEU A 508 -6.54 34.84 6.30
C LEU A 508 -6.14 35.65 5.06
N LYS A 509 -4.84 35.68 4.71
CA LYS A 509 -4.34 36.38 3.53
C LYS A 509 -4.96 35.83 2.24
N GLN A 510 -5.08 34.51 2.12
CA GLN A 510 -5.73 33.86 0.99
C GLN A 510 -7.21 34.25 0.90
N PHE A 511 -7.92 34.24 2.03
CA PHE A 511 -9.32 34.67 2.08
C PHE A 511 -9.47 36.10 1.55
N PHE A 512 -8.70 37.07 2.07
CA PHE A 512 -8.80 38.46 1.61
C PHE A 512 -8.38 38.67 0.14
N ASN A 513 -7.43 37.88 -0.36
CA ASN A 513 -7.02 37.96 -1.76
C ASN A 513 -8.08 37.41 -2.73
N ASN A 514 -8.88 36.42 -2.32
CA ASN A 514 -9.95 35.86 -3.17
C ASN A 514 -11.18 36.80 -3.30
N TYR A 515 -11.27 37.85 -2.47
CA TYR A 515 -12.35 38.85 -2.52
C TYR A 515 -11.93 40.18 -3.18
N LYS A 516 -10.72 40.24 -3.75
CA LYS A 516 -10.29 41.30 -4.67
C LYS A 516 -10.33 40.76 -6.09
#